data_AF-A0AA37BMM2-F1
#
_entry.id   AF-A0AA37BMM2-F1
#
_cell.length_a   1.000
_cell.length_b   1.000
_cell.length_c   1.000
_cell.angle_alpha   90.00
_cell.angle_beta   90.00
_cell.angle_gamma   90.00
#
_symmetry.space_group_name_H-M   'P 1'
#
loop_
_entity.id
_entity.type
_entity.pdbx_description
1 polymer ?
#
loop_
_entity_poly.entity_id
_entity_poly.type
_entity_poly.pdbx_seq_one_letter_code
_entity_poly.pdbx_strand_id
1 'polypeptide(L)'
;MSWLTSSIFALSARTSSANAATKRAVTCSPATVVCWRSAACHAVRAKTAALRALVRAAKGRWRVEHDYRELKQALGLAHFEGRTWPGWHHHVVLVSIAHAFVTTERLAPKAGTPG
;
A
#
# COMPACT_ATOMS: atom_id res chain seq x y z
N MET A 1 -34.07 -25.93 -46.29
CA MET A 1 -33.40 -24.76 -45.67
C MET A 1 -33.87 -24.62 -44.21
N SER A 2 -33.47 -25.53 -43.30
CA SER A 2 -34.09 -25.63 -41.96
C SER A 2 -33.15 -26.05 -40.83
N TRP A 3 -31.83 -25.92 -41.00
CA TRP A 3 -30.83 -26.42 -40.03
C TRP A 3 -29.82 -25.38 -39.51
N LEU A 4 -29.99 -24.08 -39.81
CA LEU A 4 -29.02 -23.04 -39.40
C LEU A 4 -29.50 -22.06 -38.32
N THR A 5 -30.76 -22.13 -37.86
CA THR A 5 -31.27 -21.24 -36.80
C THR A 5 -31.19 -21.84 -35.38
N SER A 6 -30.95 -23.14 -35.24
CA SER A 6 -30.90 -23.80 -33.92
C SER A 6 -29.66 -23.46 -33.10
N SER A 7 -28.55 -23.07 -33.73
CA SER A 7 -27.28 -22.84 -33.03
C SER A 7 -27.22 -21.53 -32.22
N ILE A 8 -28.05 -20.54 -32.55
CA ILE A 8 -28.03 -19.24 -31.89
C ILE A 8 -28.72 -19.30 -30.50
N PHE A 9 -29.71 -20.18 -30.31
CA PHE A 9 -30.43 -20.27 -29.04
C PHE A 9 -29.63 -21.00 -27.93
N ALA A 10 -28.72 -21.90 -28.30
CA ALA A 10 -27.92 -22.67 -27.33
C ALA A 10 -26.81 -21.86 -26.64
N LEU A 11 -26.38 -20.73 -27.22
CA LEU A 11 -25.35 -19.86 -26.61
C LEU A 11 -25.94 -18.86 -25.60
N SER A 12 -27.25 -18.54 -25.69
CA SER A 12 -27.93 -17.61 -24.78
C SER A 12 -28.29 -18.24 -23.41
N ALA A 13 -28.52 -19.56 -23.38
CA ALA A 13 -28.89 -20.25 -22.14
C ALA A 13 -27.73 -20.40 -21.14
N ARG A 14 -26.46 -20.25 -21.58
CA ARG A 14 -25.28 -20.42 -20.70
C ARG A 14 -24.84 -19.13 -20.00
N THR A 15 -25.24 -17.95 -20.48
CA THR A 15 -24.86 -16.66 -19.89
C THR A 15 -25.92 -16.07 -18.95
N SER A 16 -27.16 -16.56 -18.96
CA SER A 16 -28.22 -16.09 -18.06
C SER A 16 -28.09 -16.64 -16.63
N SER A 17 -27.47 -17.81 -16.45
CA SER A 17 -27.28 -18.45 -15.13
C SER A 17 -26.27 -17.71 -14.22
N ALA A 18 -25.32 -16.97 -14.81
CA ALA A 18 -24.25 -16.31 -14.05
C ALA A 18 -24.67 -14.99 -13.35
N ASN A 19 -25.80 -14.38 -13.74
CA ASN A 19 -26.24 -13.09 -13.18
C ASN A 19 -27.33 -13.21 -12.10
N ALA A 20 -27.94 -14.38 -11.92
CA ALA A 20 -28.95 -14.60 -10.89
C ALA A 20 -28.32 -14.88 -9.51
N ALA A 21 -27.14 -15.50 -9.47
CA ALA A 21 -26.43 -15.82 -8.21
C ALA A 21 -25.79 -14.58 -7.56
N THR A 22 -25.48 -13.54 -8.34
CA THR A 22 -24.84 -12.30 -7.88
C THR A 22 -25.82 -11.27 -7.32
N LYS A 23 -27.13 -11.37 -7.62
CA LYS A 23 -28.16 -10.46 -7.09
C LYS A 23 -28.78 -10.87 -5.75
N ARG A 24 -28.44 -12.04 -5.21
CA ARG A 24 -28.94 -12.55 -3.90
C ARG A 24 -28.00 -12.31 -2.71
N ALA A 25 -27.06 -11.38 -2.82
CA ALA A 25 -26.09 -11.08 -1.75
C ALA A 25 -26.22 -9.65 -1.19
N VAL A 26 -27.41 -9.04 -1.23
CA VAL A 26 -27.66 -7.68 -0.70
C VAL A 26 -28.91 -7.64 0.19
N THR A 27 -29.18 -8.69 0.96
CA THR A 27 -30.09 -8.60 2.12
C THR A 27 -29.33 -8.91 3.39
N CYS A 28 -28.47 -7.99 3.80
CA CYS A 28 -27.99 -7.95 5.17
C CYS A 28 -29.11 -7.40 6.05
N SER A 29 -29.86 -8.30 6.68
CA SER A 29 -30.78 -7.95 7.77
C SER A 29 -29.95 -7.43 8.96
N PRO A 30 -30.32 -6.29 9.60
CA PRO A 30 -29.53 -5.69 10.66
C PRO A 30 -29.59 -6.45 12.00
N ALA A 31 -30.39 -7.52 12.10
CA ALA A 31 -30.64 -8.22 13.36
C ALA A 31 -29.56 -9.25 13.76
N THR A 32 -28.60 -9.57 12.90
CA THR A 32 -27.54 -10.55 13.21
C THR A 32 -26.16 -9.94 12.96
N VAL A 33 -25.44 -9.67 14.06
CA VAL A 33 -24.09 -9.07 14.15
C VAL A 33 -22.98 -9.92 13.50
N VAL A 34 -23.32 -10.94 12.70
CA VAL A 34 -22.39 -11.95 12.16
C VAL A 34 -22.20 -11.84 10.65
N CYS A 35 -22.40 -10.66 10.05
CA CYS A 35 -22.05 -10.47 8.63
C CYS A 35 -20.52 -10.45 8.39
N TRP A 36 -19.69 -10.33 9.43
CA TRP A 36 -18.23 -10.24 9.31
C TRP A 36 -17.54 -11.48 8.72
N ARG A 37 -18.18 -12.66 8.79
CA ARG A 37 -17.63 -13.93 8.30
C ARG A 37 -18.07 -14.30 6.89
N SER A 38 -18.90 -13.48 6.25
CA SER A 38 -19.32 -13.69 4.86
C SER A 38 -18.15 -13.46 3.90
N ALA A 39 -18.09 -14.24 2.82
CA ALA A 39 -17.12 -14.06 1.74
C ALA A 39 -17.12 -12.62 1.19
N ALA A 40 -18.27 -11.94 1.20
CA ALA A 40 -18.38 -10.53 0.80
C ALA A 40 -17.63 -9.58 1.76
N CYS A 41 -17.75 -9.77 3.08
CA CYS A 41 -16.99 -9.00 4.05
C CYS A 41 -15.49 -9.30 3.99
N HIS A 42 -15.09 -10.55 3.76
CA HIS A 42 -13.69 -10.91 3.52
C HIS A 42 -13.14 -10.24 2.26
N ALA A 43 -13.90 -10.17 1.17
CA ALA A 43 -13.51 -9.48 -0.06
C ALA A 43 -13.37 -7.97 0.13
N VAL A 44 -14.28 -7.31 0.84
CA VAL A 44 -14.16 -5.87 1.18
C VAL A 44 -12.97 -5.62 2.11
N ARG A 45 -12.73 -6.50 3.09
CA ARG A 45 -11.57 -6.39 4.00
C ARG A 45 -10.26 -6.63 3.27
N ALA A 46 -10.22 -7.55 2.31
CA ALA A 46 -9.06 -7.79 1.45
C ALA A 46 -8.76 -6.59 0.55
N LYS A 47 -9.79 -6.01 -0.10
CA LYS A 47 -9.63 -4.79 -0.92
C LYS A 47 -9.15 -3.60 -0.10
N THR A 48 -9.72 -3.37 1.08
CA THR A 48 -9.28 -2.29 1.97
C THR A 48 -7.88 -2.53 2.55
N ALA A 49 -7.51 -3.78 2.85
CA ALA A 49 -6.15 -4.14 3.24
C ALA A 49 -5.15 -3.89 2.11
N ALA A 50 -5.49 -4.24 0.86
CA ALA A 50 -4.68 -3.97 -0.32
C ALA A 50 -4.51 -2.45 -0.55
N LEU A 51 -5.59 -1.67 -0.45
CA LEU A 51 -5.51 -0.21 -0.54
C LEU A 51 -4.62 0.38 0.56
N ARG A 52 -4.75 -0.10 1.81
CA ARG A 52 -3.88 0.33 2.91
C ARG A 52 -2.41 0.01 2.64
N ALA A 53 -2.11 -1.14 2.03
CA ALA A 53 -0.74 -1.51 1.67
C ALA A 53 -0.17 -0.56 0.60
N LEU A 54 -0.96 -0.24 -0.44
CA LEU A 54 -0.57 0.72 -1.48
C LEU A 54 -0.34 2.12 -0.91
N VAL A 55 -1.22 2.59 -0.03
CA VAL A 55 -1.06 3.90 0.64
C VAL A 55 0.18 3.92 1.53
N ARG A 56 0.47 2.84 2.26
CA ARG A 56 1.70 2.71 3.05
C ARG A 56 2.95 2.74 2.17
N ALA A 57 2.95 2.03 1.05
CA ALA A 57 4.06 2.06 0.09
C ALA A 57 4.25 3.46 -0.52
N ALA A 58 3.16 4.13 -0.90
CA ALA A 58 3.20 5.49 -1.43
C ALA A 58 3.73 6.49 -0.39
N LYS A 59 3.32 6.38 0.87
CA LYS A 59 3.87 7.18 1.98
C LYS A 59 5.34 6.86 2.22
N GLY A 60 5.76 5.60 2.06
CA GLY A 60 7.17 5.20 2.14
C GLY A 60 8.05 5.94 1.13
N ARG A 61 7.63 6.01 -0.15
CA ARG A 61 8.37 6.76 -1.18
C ARG A 61 8.55 8.24 -0.83
N TRP A 62 7.50 8.88 -0.31
CA TRP A 62 7.57 10.27 0.11
C TRP A 62 8.53 10.51 1.28
N ARG A 63 8.63 9.56 2.22
CA ARG A 63 9.60 9.62 3.31
C ARG A 63 11.03 9.57 2.77
N VAL A 64 11.32 8.63 1.87
CA VAL A 64 12.66 8.50 1.25
C VAL A 64 13.09 9.79 0.54
N GLU A 65 12.17 10.43 -0.19
CA GLU A 65 12.48 11.71 -0.88
C GLU A 65 12.74 12.85 0.11
N HIS A 66 12.05 12.86 1.25
CA HIS A 66 12.30 13.83 2.30
C HIS A 66 13.66 13.59 2.97
N ASP A 67 13.94 12.35 3.33
CA ASP A 67 15.21 11.93 3.95
C ASP A 67 16.40 12.25 3.02
N TYR A 68 16.24 12.03 1.72
CA TYR A 68 17.27 12.33 0.72
C TYR A 68 17.54 13.83 0.56
N ARG A 69 16.50 14.67 0.66
CA ARG A 69 16.67 16.13 0.71
C ARG A 69 17.43 16.56 1.96
N GLU A 70 17.11 15.98 3.10
CA GLU A 70 17.79 16.26 4.36
C GLU A 70 19.26 15.84 4.35
N LEU A 71 19.55 14.63 3.84
CA LEU A 71 20.91 14.12 3.66
C LEU A 71 21.75 15.08 2.80
N LYS A 72 21.19 15.61 1.71
CA LYS A 72 21.90 16.56 0.83
C LYS A 72 22.11 17.94 1.42
N GLN A 73 21.05 18.52 1.98
CA GLN A 73 21.03 19.94 2.38
C GLN A 73 21.56 20.15 3.80
N ALA A 74 21.17 19.31 4.75
CA ALA A 74 21.53 19.49 6.15
C ALA A 74 22.81 18.74 6.55
N LEU A 75 23.01 17.53 6.02
CA LEU A 75 24.09 16.63 6.46
C LEU A 75 25.29 16.60 5.50
N GLY A 76 25.24 17.36 4.41
CA GLY A 76 26.40 17.56 3.55
C GLY A 76 26.71 16.42 2.58
N LEU A 77 25.72 15.58 2.22
CA LEU A 77 25.94 14.51 1.23
C LEU A 77 26.45 15.06 -0.13
N ALA A 78 26.05 16.29 -0.48
CA ALA A 78 26.50 16.99 -1.70
C ALA A 78 27.85 17.72 -1.55
N HIS A 79 28.42 17.80 -0.35
CA HIS A 79 29.61 18.61 -0.03
C HIS A 79 30.87 17.74 0.12
N PHE A 80 30.99 16.66 -0.66
CA PHE A 80 32.18 15.81 -0.65
C PHE A 80 33.25 16.35 -1.61
N GLU A 81 34.40 16.75 -1.08
CA GLU A 81 35.51 17.32 -1.85
C GLU A 81 36.61 16.31 -2.21
N GLY A 82 36.54 15.09 -1.65
CA GLY A 82 37.49 14.02 -1.94
C GLY A 82 37.34 13.46 -3.36
N ARG A 83 38.43 12.89 -3.92
CA ARG A 83 38.42 12.26 -5.26
C ARG A 83 38.66 10.76 -5.25
N THR A 84 38.71 10.16 -4.06
CA THR A 84 38.96 8.73 -3.89
C THR A 84 37.64 7.99 -3.69
N TRP A 85 37.49 6.85 -4.36
CA TRP A 85 36.32 5.97 -4.19
C TRP A 85 36.10 5.51 -2.73
N PRO A 86 37.14 5.04 -1.98
CA PRO A 86 36.95 4.69 -0.57
C PRO A 86 36.52 5.87 0.30
N GLY A 87 37.13 7.05 0.09
CA GLY A 87 36.74 8.28 0.81
C GLY A 87 35.28 8.66 0.59
N TRP A 88 34.77 8.52 -0.64
CA TRP A 88 33.35 8.75 -0.94
C TRP A 88 32.44 7.79 -0.18
N HIS A 89 32.80 6.50 -0.15
CA HIS A 89 32.04 5.51 0.63
C HIS A 89 32.01 5.83 2.11
N HIS A 90 33.15 6.18 2.71
CA HIS A 90 33.20 6.59 4.11
C HIS A 90 32.31 7.82 4.37
N HIS A 91 32.35 8.81 3.48
CA HIS A 91 31.48 10.00 3.57
C HIS A 91 29.99 9.63 3.55
N VAL A 92 29.56 8.82 2.58
CA VAL A 92 28.16 8.38 2.46
C VAL A 92 27.71 7.62 3.70
N VAL A 93 28.56 6.73 4.23
CA VAL A 93 28.26 5.96 5.45
C VAL A 93 28.12 6.89 6.66
N LEU A 94 29.07 7.82 6.86
CA LEU A 94 29.03 8.76 7.97
C LEU A 94 27.77 9.65 7.93
N VAL A 95 27.44 10.17 6.75
CA VAL A 95 26.23 10.99 6.54
C VAL A 95 24.94 10.18 6.77
N SER A 96 24.92 8.90 6.38
CA SER A 96 23.79 8.01 6.63
C SER A 96 23.62 7.68 8.12
N ILE A 97 24.73 7.47 8.85
CA ILE A 97 24.70 7.25 10.31
C ILE A 97 24.20 8.51 11.03
N ALA A 98 24.68 9.69 10.64
CA ALA A 98 24.22 10.95 11.21
C ALA A 98 22.71 11.17 10.98
N HIS A 99 22.20 10.84 9.78
CA HIS A 99 20.76 10.88 9.49
C HIS A 99 19.97 9.92 10.36
N ALA A 100 20.45 8.69 10.52
CA ALA A 100 19.82 7.69 11.38
C ALA A 100 19.72 8.19 12.82
N PHE A 101 20.80 8.78 13.36
CA PHE A 101 20.83 9.37 14.69
C PHE A 101 19.81 10.50 14.87
N VAL A 102 19.78 11.47 13.95
CA VAL A 102 18.79 12.56 13.99
C VAL A 102 17.36 12.03 13.90
N THR A 103 17.15 11.01 13.07
CA THR A 103 15.85 10.35 12.92
C THR A 103 15.42 9.64 14.20
N THR A 104 16.33 8.94 14.89
CA THR A 104 16.02 8.30 16.17
C THR A 104 15.65 9.30 17.25
N GLU A 105 16.36 10.43 17.34
CA GLU A 105 16.04 11.50 18.29
C GLU A 105 14.68 12.15 18.01
N ARG A 106 14.27 12.26 16.74
CA ARG A 106 12.94 12.76 16.37
C ARG A 106 11.81 11.80 16.72
N LEU A 107 12.08 10.50 16.61
CA LEU A 107 11.12 9.45 16.92
C LEU A 107 11.07 9.14 18.42
N ALA A 108 12.10 9.53 19.18
CA ALA A 108 12.11 9.38 20.62
C ALA A 108 10.91 10.14 21.23
N PRO A 109 10.10 9.49 22.06
CA PRO A 109 9.01 10.17 22.75
C PRO A 109 9.61 11.25 23.64
N LYS A 110 9.22 12.52 23.44
CA LYS A 110 9.58 13.59 24.39
C LYS A 110 9.11 13.16 25.77
N ALA A 111 10.03 13.09 26.73
CA ALA A 111 9.69 12.81 28.12
C ALA A 111 8.54 13.73 28.53
N GLY A 112 7.42 13.13 28.92
CA GLY A 112 6.23 13.88 29.31
C GLY A 112 6.62 14.89 30.37
N THR A 113 6.27 16.15 30.15
CA THR A 113 6.39 17.21 31.16
C THR A 113 5.77 16.70 32.45
N PRO A 114 6.51 16.56 33.56
CA PRO A 114 5.89 16.35 34.85
C PRO A 114 5.11 17.64 35.16
N GLY A 115 3.79 17.51 35.27
CA GLY A 115 2.89 18.60 35.65
C GLY A 115 3.12 19.05 37.09
#